data_AF-A0A920P2B3-F1
#
_entry.id   AF-A0A920P2B3-F1
#
_cell.length_a   1.000
_cell.length_b   1.000
_cell.length_c   1.000
_cell.angle_alpha   90.00
_cell.angle_beta   90.00
_cell.angle_gamma   90.00
#
_symmetry.space_group_name_H-M   'P 1'
#
loop_
_entity.id
_entity.type
_entity.pdbx_description
1 polymer ?
#
loop_
_entity_poly.entity_id
_entity_poly.type
_entity_poly.pdbx_seq_one_letter_code
_entity_poly.pdbx_strand_id
1 'polypeptide(L)'
;MIDPNWTSVLPPVLAIVLAIWTKQVYLSLAGGLWLAWTMLSEWNPLSGIAASIQGAVDVLGSDAQVILFTLVIGALIATVEASGGVRGFVRFLERNKWVNSAKRSQLLAWLTGMVIFIESNITVLVAGSVARPLFDRYKSSREKLAYIIDSTSAPICILIPMNAWGAYNLGILEGLGVENALMVFLNSILLNFYAIAAVLVVVAVILWGIDIGPMRKAEERTLRGELLWPRLHADDR
;
A
#
# COMPACT_ATOMS: atom_id res chain seq x y z
N MET A 1 -20.90 27.98 -8.93
CA MET A 1 -19.89 27.87 -9.99
C MET A 1 -18.84 26.89 -9.50
N ILE A 2 -19.00 25.60 -9.82
CA ILE A 2 -18.00 24.56 -9.52
C ILE A 2 -17.31 24.24 -10.84
N ASP A 3 -16.66 25.26 -11.42
CA ASP A 3 -15.81 25.03 -12.57
C ASP A 3 -14.46 24.55 -12.03
N PRO A 4 -13.93 23.40 -12.49
CA PRO A 4 -12.64 22.91 -12.05
C PRO A 4 -11.56 23.95 -12.42
N ASN A 5 -11.15 24.72 -11.41
CA ASN A 5 -10.12 25.74 -11.50
C ASN A 5 -8.79 25.15 -10.99
N TRP A 6 -7.66 25.70 -11.41
CA TRP A 6 -6.33 25.25 -10.98
C TRP A 6 -6.17 25.27 -9.45
N THR A 7 -6.95 26.11 -8.77
CA THR A 7 -7.01 26.21 -7.32
C THR A 7 -7.43 24.90 -6.63
N SER A 8 -8.19 24.03 -7.28
CA SER A 8 -8.61 22.73 -6.72
C SER A 8 -7.44 21.77 -6.42
N VAL A 9 -6.26 22.05 -6.99
CA VAL A 9 -5.03 21.29 -6.74
C VAL A 9 -4.27 21.79 -5.50
N LEU A 10 -4.62 22.96 -4.96
CA LEU A 10 -3.93 23.53 -3.80
C LEU A 10 -4.02 22.66 -2.54
N PRO A 11 -5.18 22.10 -2.14
CA PRO A 11 -5.26 21.25 -0.95
C PRO A 11 -4.34 20.02 -0.98
N PRO A 12 -4.32 19.17 -2.04
CA PRO A 12 -3.40 18.04 -2.09
C PRO A 12 -1.93 18.47 -2.17
N VAL A 13 -1.61 19.55 -2.89
CA VAL A 13 -0.23 20.08 -2.95
C VAL A 13 0.24 20.54 -1.57
N LEU A 14 -0.59 21.27 -0.84
CA LEU A 14 -0.28 21.70 0.52
C LEU A 14 -0.03 20.49 1.42
N ALA A 15 -0.91 19.48 1.37
CA ALA A 15 -0.75 18.27 2.16
C ALA A 15 0.57 17.53 1.84
N ILE A 16 0.94 17.41 0.56
CA ILE A 16 2.20 16.77 0.17
C ILE A 16 3.41 17.57 0.66
N VAL A 17 3.42 18.89 0.45
CA VAL A 17 4.52 19.76 0.86
C VAL A 17 4.70 19.73 2.37
N LEU A 18 3.61 19.85 3.13
CA LEU A 18 3.63 19.74 4.58
C LEU A 18 4.09 18.35 5.02
N ALA A 19 3.68 17.27 4.36
CA ALA A 19 4.07 15.92 4.74
C ALA A 19 5.57 15.70 4.60
N ILE A 20 6.17 16.21 3.52
CA ILE A 20 7.61 16.13 3.28
C ILE A 20 8.38 17.00 4.28
N TRP A 21 7.91 18.22 4.53
CA TRP A 21 8.62 19.19 5.37
C TRP A 21 8.51 18.87 6.86
N THR A 22 7.30 18.62 7.34
CA THR A 22 7.03 18.35 8.77
C THR A 22 7.33 16.90 9.15
N LYS A 23 7.39 15.99 8.17
CA LYS A 23 7.44 14.53 8.39
C LYS A 23 6.28 14.02 9.26
N GLN A 24 5.16 14.75 9.30
CA GLN A 24 3.98 14.45 10.10
C GLN A 24 2.74 14.37 9.20
N VAL A 25 2.38 13.15 8.82
CA VAL A 25 1.29 12.88 7.88
C VAL A 25 -0.06 13.42 8.39
N TYR A 26 -0.39 13.19 9.67
CA TYR A 26 -1.66 13.61 10.25
C TYR A 26 -1.87 15.13 10.19
N LEU A 27 -0.86 15.93 10.59
CA LEU A 27 -0.95 17.39 10.51
C LEU A 27 -1.04 17.87 9.06
N SER A 28 -0.36 17.19 8.16
CA SER A 28 -0.32 17.57 6.75
C SER A 28 -1.66 17.32 6.05
N LEU A 29 -2.30 16.19 6.36
CA LEU A 29 -3.66 15.89 5.92
C LEU A 29 -4.67 16.87 6.53
N ALA A 30 -4.56 17.19 7.82
CA ALA A 30 -5.41 18.18 8.48
C ALA A 30 -5.27 19.57 7.84
N GLY A 31 -4.04 19.99 7.52
CA GLY A 31 -3.78 21.26 6.83
C GLY A 31 -4.37 21.30 5.42
N GLY A 32 -4.23 20.22 4.64
CA GLY A 32 -4.87 20.10 3.33
C GLY A 32 -6.40 20.13 3.42
N LEU A 33 -6.99 19.40 4.36
CA LEU A 33 -8.43 19.39 4.60
C LEU A 33 -8.95 20.78 4.99
N TRP A 34 -8.27 21.45 5.91
CA TRP A 34 -8.60 22.82 6.30
C TRP A 34 -8.56 23.78 5.12
N LEU A 35 -7.53 23.69 4.26
CA LEU A 35 -7.44 24.53 3.06
C LEU A 35 -8.59 24.25 2.09
N ALA A 36 -8.94 22.98 1.86
CA ALA A 36 -10.06 22.60 1.01
C ALA A 36 -11.38 23.21 1.51
N TRP A 37 -11.67 23.09 2.80
CA TRP A 37 -12.89 23.66 3.40
C TRP A 37 -12.87 25.18 3.49
N THR A 38 -11.68 25.80 3.63
CA THR A 38 -11.52 27.26 3.54
C THR A 38 -11.88 27.76 2.14
N MET A 39 -11.45 27.05 1.10
CA MET A 39 -11.82 27.38 -0.29
C MET A 39 -13.32 27.26 -0.54
N LEU A 40 -13.97 26.24 0.04
CA LEU A 40 -15.42 26.06 -0.02
C LEU A 40 -16.18 27.12 0.80
N SER A 41 -15.53 27.71 1.81
CA SER A 41 -16.09 28.75 2.69
C SER A 41 -15.71 30.17 2.23
N GLU A 42 -15.69 30.42 0.92
CA GLU A 42 -15.38 31.73 0.33
C GLU A 42 -14.03 32.33 0.81
N TRP A 43 -13.02 31.47 1.01
CA TRP A 43 -11.68 31.84 1.51
C TRP A 43 -11.65 32.40 2.94
N ASN A 44 -12.71 32.21 3.74
CA ASN A 44 -12.70 32.57 5.15
C ASN A 44 -12.06 31.44 6.00
N PRO A 45 -10.88 31.67 6.61
CA PRO A 45 -10.14 30.61 7.29
C PRO A 45 -10.78 30.16 8.59
N LEU A 46 -11.51 31.04 9.30
CA LEU A 46 -12.17 30.71 10.56
C LEU A 46 -13.36 29.78 10.32
N SER A 47 -14.21 30.11 9.35
CA SER A 47 -15.30 29.23 8.95
C SER A 47 -14.77 27.94 8.33
N GLY A 48 -13.64 27.99 7.61
CA GLY A 48 -12.96 26.81 7.07
C GLY A 48 -12.53 25.81 8.14
N ILE A 49 -12.08 26.27 9.32
CA ILE A 49 -11.79 25.37 10.46
C ILE A 49 -13.07 24.67 10.91
N ALA A 50 -14.13 25.42 11.21
CA ALA A 50 -15.39 24.85 11.69
C ALA A 50 -15.99 23.88 10.67
N ALA A 51 -15.99 24.24 9.39
CA ALA A 51 -16.48 23.42 8.30
C ALA A 51 -15.63 22.16 8.09
N SER A 52 -14.31 22.24 8.26
CA SER A 52 -13.42 21.07 8.16
C SER A 52 -13.67 20.05 9.27
N ILE A 53 -13.93 20.51 10.49
CA ILE A 53 -14.28 19.65 11.63
C ILE A 53 -15.66 19.02 11.38
N GLN A 54 -16.63 19.82 10.97
CA GLN A 54 -17.98 19.33 10.67
C GLN A 54 -17.95 18.30 9.55
N GLY A 55 -17.26 18.56 8.45
CA GLY A 55 -17.10 17.63 7.35
C GLY A 55 -16.44 16.31 7.76
N ALA A 56 -15.46 16.36 8.66
CA ALA A 56 -14.86 15.14 9.21
C ALA A 56 -15.86 14.33 10.07
N VAL A 57 -16.75 14.99 10.80
CA VAL A 57 -17.84 14.34 11.55
C VAL A 57 -18.91 13.78 10.61
N ASP A 58 -19.26 14.50 9.55
CA ASP A 58 -20.31 14.09 8.60
C ASP A 58 -19.94 12.79 7.87
N VAL A 59 -18.64 12.60 7.56
CA VAL A 59 -18.11 11.35 6.98
C VAL A 59 -18.34 10.14 7.89
N LEU A 60 -18.41 10.33 9.22
CA LEU A 60 -18.76 9.26 10.15
C LEU A 60 -20.22 8.79 9.98
N GLY A 61 -21.08 9.59 9.35
CA GLY A 61 -22.46 9.25 9.03
C GLY A 61 -22.65 8.73 7.61
N SER A 62 -22.02 9.36 6.60
CA SER A 62 -22.20 9.00 5.19
C SER A 62 -21.43 7.77 4.76
N ASP A 63 -20.19 7.62 5.24
CA ASP A 63 -19.23 6.60 4.79
C ASP A 63 -18.71 5.74 5.94
N ALA A 64 -19.52 5.63 7.01
CA ALA A 64 -19.24 4.86 8.22
C ALA A 64 -18.79 3.42 7.94
N GLN A 65 -19.32 2.83 6.87
CA GLN A 65 -19.01 1.47 6.41
C GLN A 65 -17.52 1.32 6.09
N VAL A 66 -16.89 2.31 5.44
CA VAL A 66 -15.47 2.29 5.08
C VAL A 66 -14.59 2.35 6.33
N ILE A 67 -14.97 3.19 7.29
CA ILE A 67 -14.25 3.34 8.57
C ILE A 67 -14.35 2.05 9.37
N LEU A 68 -15.56 1.49 9.51
CA LEU A 68 -15.79 0.23 10.22
C LEU A 68 -15.02 -0.92 9.56
N PHE A 69 -15.06 -1.02 8.24
CA PHE A 69 -14.31 -2.03 7.49
C PHE A 69 -12.80 -1.93 7.77
N THR A 70 -12.22 -0.72 7.67
CA THR A 70 -10.80 -0.49 7.94
C THR A 70 -10.41 -0.89 9.37
N LEU A 71 -11.27 -0.58 10.36
CA LEU A 71 -11.04 -0.91 11.76
C LEU A 71 -11.11 -2.42 12.01
N VAL A 72 -12.07 -3.12 11.40
CA VAL A 72 -12.22 -4.58 11.48
C VAL A 72 -11.01 -5.29 10.86
N ILE A 73 -10.54 -4.84 9.70
CA ILE A 73 -9.33 -5.39 9.06
C ILE A 73 -8.10 -5.17 9.96
N GLY A 74 -7.94 -3.98 10.54
CA GLY A 74 -6.86 -3.71 11.50
C GLY A 74 -6.90 -4.66 12.71
N ALA A 75 -8.08 -4.88 13.28
CA ALA A 75 -8.28 -5.80 14.40
C ALA A 75 -7.99 -7.27 14.02
N LEU A 76 -8.42 -7.70 12.83
CA LEU A 76 -8.15 -9.05 12.32
C LEU A 76 -6.64 -9.29 12.19
N ILE A 77 -5.91 -8.34 11.61
CA ILE A 77 -4.46 -8.43 11.42
C ILE A 77 -3.74 -8.49 12.76
N ALA A 78 -4.07 -7.59 13.69
CA ALA A 78 -3.52 -7.61 15.05
C ALA A 78 -3.77 -8.97 15.74
N THR A 79 -4.95 -9.56 15.54
CA THR A 79 -5.31 -10.88 16.07
C THR A 79 -4.49 -12.01 15.44
N VAL A 80 -4.30 -12.00 14.11
CA VAL A 80 -3.47 -12.99 13.40
C VAL A 80 -2.01 -12.92 13.81
N GLU A 81 -1.49 -11.72 14.08
CA GLU A 81 -0.13 -11.51 14.59
C GLU A 81 0.01 -11.99 16.05
N ALA A 82 -0.94 -11.60 16.92
CA ALA A 82 -0.94 -11.98 18.33
C ALA A 82 -1.09 -13.50 18.54
N SER A 83 -1.99 -14.15 17.77
CA SER A 83 -2.19 -15.61 17.80
C SER A 83 -0.98 -16.41 17.30
N GLY A 84 0.03 -15.73 16.73
CA GLY A 84 1.19 -16.40 16.14
C GLY A 84 0.88 -17.12 14.84
N GLY A 85 -0.25 -16.85 14.20
CA GLY A 85 -0.61 -17.41 12.89
C GLY A 85 0.45 -17.13 11.83
N VAL A 86 1.00 -15.91 11.81
CA VAL A 86 2.15 -15.54 10.96
C VAL A 86 3.36 -16.44 11.24
N ARG A 87 3.73 -16.62 12.52
CA ARG A 87 4.87 -17.47 12.92
C ARG A 87 4.64 -18.95 12.58
N GLY A 88 3.41 -19.43 12.68
CA GLY A 88 3.03 -20.80 12.30
C GLY A 88 3.11 -21.02 10.79
N PHE A 89 2.65 -20.04 10.00
CA PHE A 89 2.72 -20.07 8.55
C PHE A 89 4.16 -20.06 8.04
N VAL A 90 5.02 -19.23 8.64
CA VAL A 90 6.47 -19.22 8.35
C VAL A 90 7.07 -20.60 8.64
N ARG A 91 6.82 -21.18 9.82
CA ARG A 91 7.31 -22.52 10.17
C ARG A 91 6.80 -23.61 9.21
N PHE A 92 5.57 -23.50 8.73
CA PHE A 92 5.01 -24.42 7.73
C PHE A 92 5.75 -24.33 6.39
N LEU A 93 5.96 -23.12 5.87
CA LEU A 93 6.72 -22.89 4.63
C LEU A 93 8.17 -23.38 4.73
N GLU A 94 8.78 -23.18 5.90
CA GLU A 94 10.14 -23.66 6.19
C GLU A 94 10.22 -25.20 6.23
N ARG A 95 9.30 -25.85 6.95
CA ARG A 95 9.25 -27.31 7.07
C ARG A 95 9.08 -28.00 5.72
N ASN A 96 8.34 -27.38 4.80
CA ASN A 96 8.14 -27.91 3.45
C ASN A 96 9.32 -27.67 2.50
N LYS A 97 10.41 -27.00 2.94
CA LYS A 97 11.58 -26.62 2.10
C LYS A 97 11.22 -25.85 0.82
N TRP A 98 10.05 -25.21 0.77
CA TRP A 98 9.62 -24.46 -0.42
C TRP A 98 10.53 -23.25 -0.68
N VAL A 99 11.09 -22.66 0.38
CA VAL A 99 12.01 -21.52 0.32
C VAL A 99 13.38 -21.91 0.83
N ASN A 100 14.33 -22.15 -0.09
CA ASN A 100 15.70 -22.58 0.21
C ASN A 100 16.78 -21.60 -0.27
N SER A 101 16.41 -20.43 -0.78
CA SER A 101 17.33 -19.41 -1.29
C SER A 101 16.73 -18.01 -1.23
N ALA A 102 17.59 -16.99 -1.25
CA ALA A 102 17.19 -15.58 -1.33
C ALA A 102 16.26 -15.28 -2.52
N LYS A 103 16.52 -15.88 -3.68
CA LYS A 103 15.63 -15.73 -4.86
C LYS A 103 14.24 -16.30 -4.58
N ARG A 104 14.14 -17.47 -3.94
CA ARG A 104 12.85 -18.07 -3.60
C ARG A 104 12.09 -17.30 -2.52
N SER A 105 12.78 -16.69 -1.55
CA SER A 105 12.11 -15.86 -0.55
C SER A 105 11.52 -14.60 -1.19
N GLN A 106 12.25 -13.99 -2.13
CA GLN A 106 11.76 -12.86 -2.90
C GLN A 106 10.59 -13.23 -3.82
N LEU A 107 10.67 -14.38 -4.51
CA LEU A 107 9.55 -14.90 -5.33
C LEU A 107 8.32 -15.22 -4.49
N LEU A 108 8.50 -15.73 -3.27
CA LEU A 108 7.38 -15.96 -2.35
C LEU A 108 6.71 -14.63 -2.00
N ALA A 109 7.48 -13.60 -1.62
CA ALA A 109 6.92 -12.29 -1.31
C ALA A 109 6.11 -11.73 -2.48
N TRP A 110 6.66 -11.83 -3.69
CA TRP A 110 6.00 -11.42 -4.92
C TRP A 110 4.70 -12.22 -5.19
N LEU A 111 4.75 -13.55 -5.08
CA LEU A 111 3.59 -14.43 -5.28
C LEU A 111 2.50 -14.20 -4.23
N THR A 112 2.87 -14.04 -2.97
CA THR A 112 1.93 -13.70 -1.89
C THR A 112 1.23 -12.39 -2.17
N GLY A 113 1.95 -11.37 -2.67
CA GLY A 113 1.37 -10.12 -3.13
C GLY A 113 0.35 -10.31 -4.26
N MET A 114 0.64 -11.19 -5.23
CA MET A 114 -0.29 -11.46 -6.32
C MET A 114 -1.53 -12.24 -5.92
N VAL A 115 -1.45 -13.13 -4.92
CA VAL A 115 -2.57 -14.02 -4.54
C VAL A 115 -3.54 -13.35 -3.57
N ILE A 116 -3.08 -12.41 -2.74
CA ILE A 116 -3.88 -11.83 -1.66
C ILE A 116 -4.73 -10.63 -2.09
N PHE A 117 -4.62 -10.17 -3.35
CA PHE A 117 -5.17 -8.97 -4.04
C PHE A 117 -6.57 -8.40 -3.71
N ILE A 118 -7.25 -8.89 -2.68
CA ILE A 118 -8.44 -8.38 -2.00
C ILE A 118 -8.30 -6.89 -1.66
N GLU A 119 -7.21 -6.48 -1.02
CA GLU A 119 -6.96 -5.09 -0.66
C GLU A 119 -5.46 -4.81 -0.59
N SER A 120 -5.01 -3.65 -1.05
CA SER A 120 -3.59 -3.28 -1.07
C SER A 120 -2.99 -3.24 0.34
N ASN A 121 -3.70 -2.71 1.34
CA ASN A 121 -3.21 -2.64 2.72
C ASN A 121 -3.02 -4.04 3.34
N ILE A 122 -4.03 -4.91 3.20
CA ILE A 122 -3.97 -6.30 3.67
C ILE A 122 -2.83 -7.04 2.97
N THR A 123 -2.70 -6.85 1.66
CA THR A 123 -1.66 -7.49 0.85
C THR A 123 -0.27 -7.09 1.33
N VAL A 124 -0.01 -5.80 1.58
CA VAL A 124 1.27 -5.31 2.12
C VAL A 124 1.57 -5.94 3.48
N LEU A 125 0.58 -5.98 4.36
CA LEU A 125 0.73 -6.48 5.72
C LEU A 125 0.98 -7.99 5.75
N VAL A 126 0.20 -8.77 5.01
CA VAL A 126 0.37 -10.23 4.96
C VAL A 126 1.66 -10.61 4.24
N ALA A 127 1.93 -10.07 3.05
CA ALA A 127 3.17 -10.36 2.33
C ALA A 127 4.41 -9.94 3.16
N GLY A 128 4.34 -8.79 3.85
CA GLY A 128 5.39 -8.32 4.74
C GLY A 128 5.63 -9.21 5.94
N SER A 129 4.56 -9.60 6.63
CA SER A 129 4.65 -10.45 7.82
C SER A 129 5.15 -11.87 7.50
N VAL A 130 4.74 -12.43 6.36
CA VAL A 130 5.16 -13.75 5.87
C VAL A 130 6.60 -13.76 5.37
N ALA A 131 6.98 -12.78 4.55
CA ALA A 131 8.28 -12.80 3.87
C ALA A 131 9.43 -12.21 4.70
N ARG A 132 9.15 -11.33 5.67
CA ARG A 132 10.18 -10.66 6.49
C ARG A 132 11.15 -11.65 7.17
N PRO A 133 10.69 -12.71 7.87
CA PRO A 133 11.60 -13.66 8.50
C PRO A 133 12.50 -14.40 7.50
N LEU A 134 11.96 -14.68 6.30
CA LEU A 134 12.70 -15.35 5.23
C LEU A 134 13.78 -14.42 4.65
N PHE A 135 13.49 -13.14 4.45
CA PHE A 135 14.47 -12.16 3.99
C PHE A 135 15.61 -11.99 4.99
N ASP A 136 15.28 -11.87 6.28
CA ASP A 136 16.29 -11.78 7.35
C ASP A 136 17.20 -13.03 7.37
N ARG A 137 16.62 -14.23 7.22
CA ARG A 137 17.36 -15.51 7.17
C ARG A 137 18.30 -15.62 5.97
N TYR A 138 17.85 -15.21 4.79
CA TYR A 138 18.64 -15.27 3.55
C TYR A 138 19.48 -14.00 3.29
N LYS A 139 19.61 -13.12 4.29
CA LYS A 139 20.40 -11.87 4.23
C LYS A 139 20.02 -10.95 3.05
N SER A 140 18.73 -10.88 2.72
CA SER A 140 18.19 -9.88 1.79
C SER A 140 17.72 -8.64 2.56
N SER A 141 17.86 -7.46 1.97
CA SER A 141 17.49 -6.20 2.61
C SER A 141 15.97 -6.08 2.76
N ARG A 142 15.53 -5.45 3.86
CA ARG A 142 14.10 -5.13 4.06
C ARG A 142 13.64 -4.03 3.12
N GLU A 143 14.54 -3.23 2.59
CA GLU A 143 14.27 -2.24 1.54
C GLU A 143 13.86 -2.92 0.23
N LYS A 144 14.58 -3.99 -0.17
CA LYS A 144 14.19 -4.80 -1.32
C LYS A 144 12.86 -5.52 -1.09
N LEU A 145 12.62 -6.00 0.13
CA LEU A 145 11.32 -6.53 0.53
C LEU A 145 10.20 -5.50 0.36
N ALA A 146 10.41 -4.29 0.87
CA ALA A 146 9.45 -3.19 0.76
C ALA A 146 9.16 -2.85 -0.71
N TYR A 147 10.19 -2.78 -1.55
CA TYR A 147 10.03 -2.57 -2.99
C TYR A 147 9.18 -3.66 -3.66
N ILE A 148 9.45 -4.94 -3.38
CA ILE A 148 8.70 -6.07 -3.96
C ILE A 148 7.23 -6.02 -3.54
N ILE A 149 6.97 -5.79 -2.26
CA ILE A 149 5.61 -5.79 -1.71
C ILE A 149 4.82 -4.59 -2.23
N ASP A 150 5.41 -3.40 -2.23
CA ASP A 150 4.76 -2.19 -2.73
C ASP A 150 4.39 -2.33 -4.21
N SER A 151 5.36 -2.80 -5.01
CA SER A 151 5.21 -2.98 -6.46
C SER A 151 4.30 -4.16 -6.86
N THR A 152 3.82 -4.95 -5.90
CA THR A 152 2.83 -6.02 -6.16
C THR A 152 1.47 -5.72 -5.54
N SER A 153 1.42 -5.00 -4.41
CA SER A 153 0.17 -4.81 -3.67
C SER A 153 -0.82 -3.92 -4.44
N ALA A 154 -0.48 -2.66 -4.69
CA ALA A 154 -1.38 -1.77 -5.42
C ALA A 154 -1.54 -2.15 -6.91
N PRO A 155 -0.45 -2.51 -7.65
CA PRO A 155 -0.56 -2.92 -9.05
C PRO A 155 -1.45 -4.14 -9.30
N ILE A 156 -1.38 -5.19 -8.48
CA ILE A 156 -2.25 -6.36 -8.71
C ILE A 156 -3.70 -6.04 -8.36
N CYS A 157 -3.95 -5.24 -7.32
CA CYS A 157 -5.30 -4.83 -6.95
C CYS A 157 -6.03 -4.10 -8.10
N ILE A 158 -5.33 -3.29 -8.90
CA ILE A 158 -5.97 -2.63 -10.05
C ILE A 158 -6.10 -3.54 -11.28
N LEU A 159 -5.23 -4.55 -11.42
CA LEU A 159 -5.26 -5.49 -12.54
C LEU A 159 -6.33 -6.58 -12.40
N ILE A 160 -6.73 -6.92 -11.17
CA ILE A 160 -7.76 -7.95 -10.91
C ILE A 160 -9.04 -7.26 -10.44
N PRO A 161 -10.11 -7.24 -11.26
CA PRO A 161 -11.32 -6.45 -11.01
C PRO A 161 -12.22 -7.03 -9.90
N MET A 162 -11.84 -8.16 -9.30
CA MET A 162 -12.61 -8.88 -8.29
C MET A 162 -12.25 -8.44 -6.86
N ASN A 163 -12.25 -7.14 -6.61
CA ASN A 163 -11.95 -6.55 -5.30
C ASN A 163 -12.59 -5.17 -5.10
N ALA A 164 -12.32 -4.54 -3.96
CA ALA A 164 -12.87 -3.22 -3.62
C ALA A 164 -12.48 -2.11 -4.62
N TRP A 165 -11.25 -2.16 -5.17
CA TRP A 165 -10.79 -1.20 -6.17
C TRP A 165 -11.50 -1.38 -7.52
N GLY A 166 -11.78 -2.62 -7.92
CA GLY A 166 -12.59 -2.91 -9.10
C GLY A 166 -14.01 -2.37 -8.97
N ALA A 167 -14.66 -2.61 -7.83
CA ALA A 167 -15.99 -2.09 -7.54
C ALA A 167 -16.03 -0.54 -7.53
N TYR A 168 -15.02 0.09 -6.95
CA TYR A 168 -14.89 1.56 -6.93
C TYR A 168 -14.79 2.15 -8.34
N ASN A 169 -13.92 1.61 -9.19
CA ASN A 169 -13.77 2.08 -10.57
C ASN A 169 -15.05 1.85 -11.39
N LEU A 170 -15.72 0.71 -11.18
CA LEU A 170 -16.99 0.43 -11.84
C LEU A 170 -18.07 1.45 -11.42
N GLY A 171 -18.16 1.76 -10.12
CA GLY A 171 -19.07 2.78 -9.61
C GLY A 171 -18.79 4.17 -10.16
N ILE A 172 -17.52 4.55 -10.36
CA ILE A 172 -17.16 5.79 -11.05
C ILE A 172 -17.66 5.78 -12.49
N LEU A 173 -17.39 4.72 -13.25
CA LEU A 173 -17.77 4.64 -14.66
C LEU A 173 -19.29 4.67 -14.84
N GLU A 174 -20.03 3.97 -13.98
CA GLU A 174 -21.49 4.01 -13.94
C GLU A 174 -22.01 5.40 -13.56
N GLY A 175 -21.41 6.05 -12.56
CA GLY A 175 -21.75 7.41 -12.16
C GLY A 175 -21.49 8.47 -13.24
N LEU A 176 -20.55 8.20 -14.15
CA LEU A 176 -20.26 9.03 -15.33
C LEU A 176 -21.17 8.71 -16.53
N GLY A 177 -22.06 7.72 -16.43
CA GLY A 177 -22.95 7.31 -17.52
C GLY A 177 -22.27 6.54 -18.64
N VAL A 178 -21.14 5.88 -18.37
CA VAL A 178 -20.41 5.08 -19.36
C VAL A 178 -21.20 3.80 -19.67
N GLU A 179 -21.65 3.66 -20.91
CA GLU A 179 -22.28 2.43 -21.38
C GLU A 179 -21.32 1.24 -21.31
N ASN A 180 -21.82 0.07 -20.88
CA ASN A 180 -21.01 -1.14 -20.72
C ASN A 180 -19.77 -0.92 -19.82
N ALA A 181 -19.93 -0.21 -18.70
CA ALA A 181 -18.87 0.14 -17.75
C ALA A 181 -17.92 -1.04 -17.42
N LEU A 182 -18.46 -2.25 -17.21
CA LEU A 182 -17.66 -3.45 -16.96
C LEU A 182 -16.72 -3.78 -18.14
N MET A 183 -17.23 -3.76 -19.37
CA MET A 183 -16.43 -4.08 -20.55
C MET A 183 -15.37 -3.00 -20.82
N VAL A 184 -15.73 -1.74 -20.61
CA VAL A 184 -14.77 -0.62 -20.68
C VAL A 184 -13.67 -0.79 -19.64
N PHE A 185 -14.04 -1.12 -18.40
CA PHE A 185 -13.07 -1.37 -17.33
C PHE A 185 -12.14 -2.55 -17.66
N LEU A 186 -12.67 -3.69 -18.09
CA LEU A 186 -11.86 -4.86 -18.48
C LEU A 186 -10.87 -4.54 -19.61
N ASN A 187 -11.28 -3.77 -20.62
CA ASN A 187 -10.37 -3.33 -21.68
C ASN A 187 -9.31 -2.33 -21.17
N SER A 188 -9.66 -1.49 -20.20
CA SER A 188 -8.73 -0.52 -19.60
C SER A 188 -7.60 -1.19 -18.80
N ILE A 189 -7.82 -2.39 -18.25
CA ILE A 189 -6.81 -3.15 -17.50
C ILE A 189 -5.57 -3.43 -18.37
N LEU A 190 -5.77 -3.76 -19.65
CA LEU A 190 -4.68 -3.99 -20.59
C LEU A 190 -3.88 -2.72 -20.90
N LEU A 191 -4.49 -1.55 -20.73
CA LEU A 191 -3.85 -0.25 -20.90
C LEU A 191 -3.16 0.24 -19.62
N ASN A 192 -3.24 -0.51 -18.53
CA ASN A 192 -2.59 -0.17 -17.26
C ASN A 192 -1.09 -0.53 -17.29
N PHE A 193 -0.36 0.13 -18.20
CA PHE A 193 1.05 -0.16 -18.48
C PHE A 193 1.93 -0.05 -17.24
N TYR A 194 1.64 0.88 -16.33
CA TYR A 194 2.37 1.02 -15.08
C TYR A 194 2.22 -0.22 -14.20
N ALA A 195 0.99 -0.67 -13.94
CA ALA A 195 0.78 -1.82 -13.06
C ALA A 195 1.38 -3.10 -13.65
N ILE A 196 1.20 -3.31 -14.96
CA ILE A 196 1.80 -4.45 -15.67
C ILE A 196 3.33 -4.37 -15.60
N ALA A 197 3.92 -3.22 -15.93
CA ALA A 197 5.36 -3.04 -15.91
C ALA A 197 5.94 -3.21 -14.50
N ALA A 198 5.30 -2.66 -13.46
CA ALA A 198 5.76 -2.79 -12.08
C ALA A 198 5.89 -4.26 -11.67
N VAL A 199 4.85 -5.06 -11.92
CA VAL A 199 4.84 -6.50 -11.59
C VAL A 199 5.93 -7.26 -12.35
N LEU A 200 6.08 -6.98 -13.66
CA LEU A 200 7.09 -7.62 -14.50
C LEU A 200 8.52 -7.22 -14.14
N VAL A 201 8.76 -5.94 -13.84
CA VAL A 201 10.06 -5.43 -13.43
C VAL A 201 10.50 -6.06 -12.12
N VAL A 202 9.58 -6.28 -11.16
CA VAL A 202 9.92 -6.99 -9.92
C VAL A 202 10.39 -8.41 -10.21
N VAL A 203 9.70 -9.16 -11.10
CA VAL A 203 10.15 -10.51 -11.48
C VAL A 203 11.54 -10.45 -12.10
N ALA A 204 11.79 -9.51 -13.02
CA ALA A 204 13.09 -9.29 -13.63
C ALA A 204 14.18 -8.99 -12.57
N VAL A 205 13.89 -8.09 -11.62
CA VAL A 205 14.74 -7.74 -10.49
C VAL A 205 15.12 -8.98 -9.65
N ILE A 206 14.15 -9.87 -9.40
CA ILE A 206 14.37 -11.07 -8.60
C ILE A 206 15.18 -12.12 -9.38
N LEU A 207 14.83 -12.38 -10.65
CA LEU A 207 15.46 -13.42 -11.46
C LEU A 207 16.91 -13.07 -11.80
N TRP A 208 17.14 -11.83 -12.23
CA TRP A 208 18.45 -11.31 -12.63
C TRP A 208 19.27 -10.74 -11.48
N GLY A 209 18.68 -10.59 -10.29
CA GLY A 209 19.39 -10.04 -9.12
C GLY A 209 19.78 -8.57 -9.32
N ILE A 210 18.90 -7.79 -9.95
CA ILE A 210 19.16 -6.38 -10.24
C ILE A 210 18.84 -5.56 -8.99
N ASP A 211 19.83 -4.83 -8.47
CA ASP A 211 19.63 -3.88 -7.38
C ASP A 211 19.85 -2.46 -7.87
N ILE A 212 18.78 -1.67 -7.94
CA ILE A 212 18.80 -0.33 -8.54
C ILE A 212 19.04 0.74 -7.46
N GLY A 213 20.02 1.61 -7.70
CA GLY A 213 20.22 2.83 -6.93
C GLY A 213 20.40 2.58 -5.41
N PRO A 214 19.59 3.21 -4.55
CA PRO A 214 19.66 3.01 -3.09
C PRO A 214 19.48 1.57 -2.64
N MET A 215 18.73 0.75 -3.39
CA MET A 215 18.48 -0.66 -3.04
C MET A 215 19.77 -1.48 -3.05
N ARG A 216 20.69 -1.20 -3.98
CA ARG A 216 22.00 -1.85 -4.02
C ARG A 216 22.82 -1.59 -2.76
N LYS A 217 22.83 -0.34 -2.31
CA LYS A 217 23.52 0.04 -1.07
C LYS A 217 22.91 -0.68 0.13
N ALA A 218 21.58 -0.83 0.15
CA ALA A 218 20.87 -1.55 1.21
C ALA A 218 21.22 -3.05 1.21
N GLU A 219 21.24 -3.72 0.05
CA GLU A 219 21.65 -5.12 -0.08
C GLU A 219 23.10 -5.34 0.36
N GLU A 220 24.04 -4.53 -0.14
CA GLU A 220 25.46 -4.61 0.25
C GLU A 220 25.64 -4.42 1.77
N ARG A 221 24.92 -3.47 2.36
CA ARG A 221 24.93 -3.22 3.81
C ARG A 221 24.38 -4.42 4.60
N THR A 222 23.26 -4.99 4.16
CA THR A 222 22.66 -6.17 4.80
C THR A 222 23.60 -7.39 4.70
N LEU A 223 24.28 -7.58 3.57
CA LEU A 223 25.28 -8.64 3.40
C LEU A 223 26.48 -8.47 4.34
N ARG A 224 26.92 -7.24 4.61
CA ARG A 224 27.95 -6.91 5.61
C ARG A 224 27.48 -7.08 7.07
N GLY A 225 26.18 -7.27 7.30
CA GLY A 225 25.60 -7.45 8.63
C GLY A 225 25.28 -6.14 9.37
N GLU A 226 25.35 -5.00 8.69
CA GLU A 226 25.01 -3.66 9.19
C GLU A 226 23.48 -3.43 9.10
N LEU A 227 22.71 -4.10 9.96
CA LEU A 227 21.25 -4.03 9.92
C LEU A 227 20.72 -2.73 10.53
N LEU A 228 19.73 -2.09 9.88
CA LEU A 228 18.99 -0.96 10.45
C LEU A 228 17.91 -1.38 11.46
N TRP A 229 17.76 -2.68 11.68
CA TRP A 229 16.74 -3.27 12.53
C TRP A 229 17.35 -4.25 13.55
N PRO A 230 16.68 -4.47 14.69
CA PRO A 230 17.09 -5.50 15.64
C PRO A 230 17.07 -6.89 14.99
N ARG A 231 18.05 -7.75 15.31
CA ARG A 231 18.02 -9.15 14.91
C ARG A 231 16.88 -9.85 15.64
N LEU A 232 15.83 -10.24 14.90
CA LEU A 232 14.65 -10.93 15.46
C LEU A 232 14.95 -12.33 16.03
N HIS A 233 16.17 -12.85 15.88
CA HIS A 233 16.56 -14.21 16.29
C HIS A 233 17.95 -14.27 16.95
N ALA A 234 18.27 -13.31 17.83
CA ALA A 234 19.51 -13.40 18.60
C ALA A 234 19.49 -14.50 19.69
N ASP A 235 18.32 -15.08 20.00
CA ASP A 235 18.10 -15.93 21.19
C ASP A 235 17.82 -17.41 20.92
N ASP A 236 17.79 -17.87 19.66
CA ASP A 236 17.56 -19.29 19.33
C ASP A 236 18.86 -19.97 18.87
N ARG A 237 19.87 -19.99 19.74
CA ARG A 237 21.04 -20.89 19.62
C ARG A 237 20.93 -22.07 20.57
#